data_AF-A0A0K9Y4D9-F1
#
_entry.id   AF-A0A0K9Y4D9-F1
#
_cell.length_a   1.000
_cell.length_b   1.000
_cell.length_c   1.000
_cell.angle_alpha   90.00
_cell.angle_beta   90.00
_cell.angle_gamma   90.00
#
_symmetry.space_group_name_H-M   'P 1'
#
loop_
_entity.id
_entity.type
_entity.pdbx_description
1 polymer ?
#
loop_
_entity_poly.entity_id
_entity_poly.type
_entity_poly.pdbx_seq_one_letter_code
_entity_poly.pdbx_strand_id
1 'polypeptide(L)'
;MQGVYYKIPFDFESLTEKKDAEKISLETSIHQHIFLLATTSFGECKFDEAYGSEIWEMDFDIMKSDNSLKEFIADTLKKSVTTYERRIRLEDVEVTINDHNLGTLGKRRMKKKVSISIKGTVLETNRPFMFSNSFFVGPLSY
;
A
#
# COMPACT_ATOMS: atom_id res chain seq x y z
N MET A 1 7.88 8.07 -19.51
CA MET A 1 9.29 7.87 -19.11
C MET A 1 9.59 6.42 -19.44
N GLN A 2 10.26 6.15 -20.56
CA GLN A 2 10.73 4.79 -20.86
C GLN A 2 11.88 4.44 -19.90
N GLY A 3 11.54 3.80 -18.78
CA GLY A 3 12.48 3.26 -17.80
C GLY A 3 12.39 1.74 -17.76
N VAL A 4 13.53 1.09 -17.49
CA VAL A 4 13.53 -0.33 -17.08
C VAL A 4 13.14 -0.38 -15.61
N TYR A 5 12.09 -1.12 -15.27
CA TYR A 5 11.62 -1.29 -13.90
C TYR A 5 12.03 -2.66 -13.37
N TYR A 6 12.38 -2.70 -12.09
CA TYR A 6 12.76 -3.93 -11.41
C TYR A 6 11.78 -4.24 -10.29
N LYS A 7 11.65 -5.54 -10.00
CA LYS A 7 10.84 -6.05 -8.91
C LYS A 7 11.48 -5.79 -7.55
N ILE A 8 10.64 -5.55 -6.55
CA ILE A 8 11.01 -5.56 -5.14
C ILE A 8 10.26 -6.67 -4.38
N PRO A 9 10.91 -7.34 -3.40
CA PRO A 9 12.32 -7.26 -3.08
C PRO A 9 13.21 -7.81 -4.22
N PHE A 10 14.44 -7.33 -4.28
CA PHE A 10 15.38 -7.71 -5.33
C PHE A 10 15.88 -9.14 -5.10
N ASP A 11 15.92 -9.96 -6.14
CA ASP A 11 16.49 -11.30 -6.07
C ASP A 11 18.02 -11.23 -6.17
N PHE A 12 18.66 -11.11 -5.00
CA PHE A 12 20.12 -11.08 -4.92
C PHE A 12 20.76 -12.44 -5.22
N GLU A 13 20.06 -13.56 -5.01
CA GLU A 13 20.57 -14.90 -5.29
C GLU A 13 20.86 -15.03 -6.79
N SER A 14 19.84 -14.76 -7.63
CA SER A 14 20.00 -14.76 -9.08
C SER A 14 21.07 -13.77 -9.56
N LEU A 15 21.18 -12.60 -8.92
CA LEU A 15 22.20 -11.62 -9.26
C LEU A 15 23.63 -12.15 -8.99
N THR A 16 23.84 -12.85 -7.87
CA THR A 16 25.16 -13.44 -7.56
C THR A 16 25.55 -14.54 -8.55
N GLU A 17 24.57 -15.22 -9.13
CA GLU A 17 24.75 -16.20 -10.21
C GLU A 17 24.95 -15.56 -11.60
N LYS A 18 25.10 -14.24 -11.68
CA LYS A 18 25.23 -13.45 -12.93
C LYS A 18 24.01 -13.57 -13.86
N LYS A 19 22.84 -13.86 -13.32
CA LYS A 19 21.58 -13.76 -14.07
C LYS A 19 21.13 -12.30 -14.15
N ASP A 20 20.44 -11.97 -15.23
CA ASP A 20 19.84 -10.66 -15.39
C ASP A 20 18.75 -10.41 -14.33
N ALA A 21 18.66 -9.17 -13.86
CA ALA A 21 17.63 -8.76 -12.92
C ALA A 21 16.23 -8.82 -13.55
N GLU A 22 15.25 -9.29 -12.76
CA GLU A 22 13.86 -9.42 -13.19
C GLU A 22 13.28 -8.05 -13.57
N LYS A 23 12.97 -7.87 -14.86
CA LYS A 23 12.32 -6.68 -15.39
C LYS A 23 10.81 -6.83 -15.29
N ILE A 24 10.15 -5.79 -14.81
CA ILE A 24 8.69 -5.76 -14.65
C ILE A 24 8.05 -4.68 -15.52
N SER A 25 6.73 -4.78 -15.72
CA SER A 25 5.98 -3.76 -16.43
C SER A 25 5.87 -2.48 -15.61
N LEU A 26 5.58 -1.36 -16.29
CA LEU A 26 5.28 -0.08 -15.65
C LEU A 26 4.14 -0.20 -14.64
N GLU A 27 3.06 -0.91 -15.02
CA GLU A 27 1.88 -1.09 -14.17
C GLU A 27 2.23 -1.87 -12.89
N THR A 28 3.00 -2.96 -13.00
CA THR A 28 3.49 -3.70 -11.84
C THR A 28 4.43 -2.85 -10.98
N SER A 29 5.25 -1.99 -11.61
CA SER A 29 6.15 -1.08 -10.91
C SER A 29 5.41 0.03 -10.14
N ILE A 30 4.29 0.51 -10.66
CA ILE A 30 3.41 1.44 -9.94
C ILE A 30 2.72 0.69 -8.80
N HIS A 31 2.21 -0.52 -9.05
CA HIS A 31 1.54 -1.34 -8.05
C HIS A 31 2.44 -1.61 -6.83
N GLN A 32 3.69 -2.04 -7.05
CA GLN A 32 4.64 -2.29 -5.96
C GLN A 32 5.00 -1.02 -5.19
N HIS A 33 5.06 0.14 -5.85
CA HIS A 33 5.42 1.40 -5.20
C HIS A 33 4.28 1.93 -4.33
N ILE A 34 3.04 1.87 -4.82
CA ILE A 34 1.85 2.20 -4.01
C ILE A 34 1.75 1.25 -2.82
N PHE A 35 2.00 -0.05 -3.03
CA PHE A 35 2.02 -1.00 -1.93
C PHE A 35 3.07 -0.62 -0.88
N LEU A 36 4.29 -0.32 -1.31
CA LEU A 36 5.37 0.10 -0.44
C LEU A 36 4.98 1.35 0.37
N LEU A 37 4.43 2.39 -0.28
CA LEU A 37 3.94 3.60 0.40
C LEU A 37 2.88 3.29 1.46
N ALA A 38 1.95 2.37 1.18
CA ALA A 38 0.90 1.99 2.12
C ALA A 38 1.43 1.17 3.31
N THR A 39 2.52 0.42 3.13
CA THR A 39 3.11 -0.43 4.19
C THR A 39 4.24 0.22 4.96
N THR A 40 4.74 1.38 4.51
CA THR A 40 5.83 2.11 5.17
C THR A 40 5.26 3.18 6.08
N SER A 41 5.74 3.24 7.32
CA SER A 41 5.38 4.28 8.29
C SER A 41 6.30 5.48 8.15
N PHE A 42 5.83 6.66 8.53
CA PHE A 42 6.69 7.86 8.55
C PHE A 42 7.91 7.66 9.46
N GLY A 43 9.05 8.20 9.03
CA GLY A 43 10.34 8.04 9.71
C GLY A 43 11.09 6.72 9.42
N GLU A 44 10.46 5.73 8.77
CA GLU A 44 11.16 4.48 8.39
C GLU A 44 12.20 4.72 7.28
N CYS A 45 11.91 5.63 6.36
CA CYS A 45 12.85 6.02 5.31
C CYS A 45 13.79 7.12 5.84
N LYS A 46 15.04 6.76 6.18
CA LYS A 46 16.04 7.71 6.69
C LYS A 46 16.39 8.85 5.73
N PHE A 47 16.12 8.69 4.44
CA PHE A 47 16.40 9.72 3.44
C PHE A 47 15.25 10.73 3.31
N ASP A 48 14.05 10.34 3.71
CA ASP A 48 12.85 11.17 3.67
C ASP A 48 11.87 10.69 4.73
N GLU A 49 11.84 11.37 5.87
CA GLU A 49 11.00 11.01 7.01
C GLU A 49 9.50 11.10 6.69
N ALA A 50 9.10 11.83 5.65
CA ALA A 50 7.71 11.95 5.22
C ALA A 50 7.28 10.85 4.22
N TYR A 51 8.21 9.98 3.80
CA TYR A 51 7.90 8.88 2.89
C TYR A 51 7.14 7.76 3.60
N GLY A 52 6.00 7.36 3.05
CA GLY A 52 5.14 6.30 3.59
C GLY A 52 3.71 6.77 3.81
N SER A 53 3.08 6.31 4.89
CA SER A 53 1.74 6.71 5.31
C SER A 53 1.55 6.61 6.83
N GLU A 54 0.63 7.39 7.36
CA GLU A 54 0.23 7.43 8.79
C GLU A 54 -0.73 6.30 9.19
N ILE A 55 -0.93 5.29 8.33
CA ILE A 55 -1.88 4.20 8.58
C ILE A 55 -1.51 3.46 9.88
N TRP A 56 -0.22 3.23 10.09
CA TRP A 56 0.30 2.38 11.16
C TRP A 56 0.46 3.11 12.50
N GLU A 57 0.61 4.43 12.49
CA GLU A 57 0.58 5.26 13.70
C GLU A 57 -0.78 5.19 14.41
N MET A 58 -1.83 4.96 13.62
CA MET A 58 -3.21 4.88 14.10
C MET A 58 -3.63 3.48 14.57
N ASP A 59 -2.83 2.44 14.33
CA ASP A 59 -3.18 1.05 14.67
C ASP A 59 -3.31 0.84 16.20
N PHE A 60 -2.82 1.81 16.99
CA PHE A 60 -2.94 1.87 18.44
C PHE A 60 -4.14 2.66 18.96
N ASP A 61 -4.85 3.40 18.11
CA ASP A 61 -5.94 4.29 18.52
C ASP A 61 -7.30 3.58 18.43
N ILE A 62 -7.54 2.72 19.42
CA ILE A 62 -8.74 1.85 19.55
C ILE A 62 -10.05 2.67 19.65
N MET A 63 -9.98 4.01 19.75
CA MET A 63 -11.10 4.91 20.02
C MET A 63 -11.77 5.51 18.77
N LYS A 64 -11.23 5.34 17.56
CA LYS A 64 -11.85 5.89 16.34
C LYS A 64 -12.98 5.01 15.80
N SER A 65 -14.06 5.65 15.34
CA SER A 65 -15.13 4.95 14.62
C SER A 65 -14.63 4.47 13.25
N ASP A 66 -15.16 3.36 12.75
CA ASP A 66 -14.75 2.78 11.46
C ASP A 66 -14.85 3.80 10.30
N ASN A 67 -15.86 4.67 10.29
CA ASN A 67 -15.98 5.73 9.29
C ASN A 67 -14.84 6.75 9.38
N SER A 68 -14.49 7.22 10.58
CA SER A 68 -13.38 8.18 10.73
C SER A 68 -12.03 7.57 10.36
N LEU A 69 -11.82 6.28 10.67
CA LEU A 69 -10.62 5.55 10.26
C LEU A 69 -10.56 5.38 8.74
N LYS A 70 -11.68 5.05 8.10
CA LYS A 70 -11.79 4.95 6.63
C LYS A 70 -11.41 6.26 5.95
N GLU A 71 -12.00 7.37 6.38
CA GLU A 71 -11.73 8.70 5.81
C GLU A 71 -10.27 9.11 6.01
N PHE A 72 -9.72 8.84 7.19
CA PHE A 72 -8.32 9.12 7.49
C PHE A 72 -7.36 8.34 6.59
N ILE A 73 -7.52 7.01 6.50
CA ILE A 73 -6.66 6.16 5.65
C ILE A 73 -6.75 6.61 4.18
N ALA A 74 -7.95 6.95 3.70
CA ALA A 74 -8.13 7.43 2.35
C ALA A 74 -7.39 8.77 2.10
N ASP A 75 -7.49 9.72 3.02
CA ASP A 75 -6.84 11.03 2.91
C ASP A 75 -5.31 10.93 2.98
N THR A 76 -4.79 10.14 3.93
CA THR A 76 -3.35 9.90 4.07
C THR A 76 -2.78 9.23 2.81
N LEU A 77 -3.42 8.17 2.31
CA LEU A 77 -2.98 7.51 1.07
C LEU A 77 -3.06 8.45 -0.14
N LYS A 78 -4.12 9.24 -0.23
CA LYS A 78 -4.27 10.23 -1.31
C LYS A 78 -3.12 11.22 -1.30
N LYS A 79 -2.71 11.73 -0.14
CA LYS A 79 -1.56 12.64 0.03
C LYS A 79 -0.26 11.96 -0.36
N SER A 80 0.01 10.76 0.18
CA SER A 80 1.26 10.04 -0.08
C SER A 80 1.41 9.65 -1.55
N VAL A 81 0.37 9.10 -2.17
CA VAL A 81 0.38 8.70 -3.58
C VAL A 81 0.55 9.92 -4.49
N THR A 82 -0.16 11.02 -4.22
CA THR A 82 -0.04 12.25 -5.02
C THR A 82 1.36 12.86 -4.93
N THR A 83 2.01 12.74 -3.78
CA THR A 83 3.34 13.33 -3.53
C THR A 83 4.45 12.49 -4.15
N TYR A 84 4.41 11.18 -3.93
CA TYR A 84 5.52 10.27 -4.24
C TYR A 84 5.34 9.51 -5.57
N GLU A 85 4.11 9.20 -6.00
CA GLU A 85 3.85 8.46 -7.23
C GLU A 85 3.45 9.39 -8.39
N ARG A 86 4.46 10.01 -9.01
CA ARG A 86 4.26 10.97 -10.12
C ARG A 86 3.85 10.33 -11.44
N ARG A 87 3.88 9.00 -11.57
CA ARG A 87 3.58 8.30 -12.84
C ARG A 87 2.08 8.14 -13.08
N ILE A 88 1.25 8.32 -12.06
CA ILE A 88 -0.21 8.24 -12.15
C ILE A 88 -0.86 9.58 -11.83
N ARG A 89 -1.98 9.83 -12.49
CA ARG A 89 -2.97 10.81 -12.04
C ARG A 89 -3.96 10.08 -11.14
N LEU A 90 -3.96 10.41 -9.86
CA LEU A 90 -4.90 9.85 -8.91
C LEU A 90 -6.32 10.37 -9.20
N GLU A 91 -7.28 9.46 -9.34
CA GLU A 91 -8.70 9.79 -9.54
C GLU A 91 -9.48 9.60 -8.25
N ASP A 92 -9.35 8.43 -7.62
CA ASP A 92 -10.08 8.10 -6.41
C ASP A 92 -9.34 7.10 -5.51
N VAL A 93 -9.63 7.17 -4.21
CA VAL A 93 -9.12 6.26 -3.18
C VAL A 93 -10.30 5.79 -2.35
N GLU A 94 -10.66 4.52 -2.51
CA GLU A 94 -11.71 3.88 -1.75
C GLU A 94 -11.12 2.97 -0.69
N VAL A 95 -11.57 3.14 0.56
CA VAL A 95 -11.18 2.29 1.68
C VAL A 95 -12.42 1.60 2.24
N THR A 96 -12.33 0.32 2.55
CA THR A 96 -13.40 -0.47 3.18
C THR A 96 -12.84 -1.22 4.38
N ILE A 97 -13.53 -1.15 5.51
CA ILE A 97 -13.15 -1.82 6.74
C ILE A 97 -14.19 -2.88 7.03
N ASN A 98 -13.76 -4.14 7.12
CA ASN A 98 -14.61 -5.28 7.42
C ASN A 98 -14.07 -6.04 8.63
N ASP A 99 -14.95 -6.41 9.54
CA ASP A 99 -14.61 -7.31 10.65
C ASP A 99 -14.51 -8.75 10.13
N HIS A 100 -13.31 -9.34 10.23
CA HIS A 100 -13.04 -10.71 9.81
C HIS A 100 -12.80 -11.60 11.02
N ASN A 101 -13.62 -12.64 11.19
CA ASN A 101 -13.43 -13.62 12.25
C ASN A 101 -12.42 -14.68 11.79
N LEU A 102 -11.23 -14.67 12.39
CA LEU A 102 -10.18 -15.69 12.16
C LEU A 102 -10.20 -16.80 13.22
N GLY A 103 -11.26 -16.87 14.02
CA GLY A 103 -11.45 -17.89 15.04
C GLY A 103 -11.88 -19.25 14.50
N THR A 104 -11.35 -20.33 15.08
CA THR A 104 -11.95 -21.67 15.00
C THR A 104 -13.11 -21.81 16.00
N LEU A 105 -13.95 -22.85 15.85
CA LEU A 105 -15.11 -23.12 16.71
C LEU A 105 -14.74 -22.97 18.20
N GLY A 106 -15.29 -21.94 18.87
CA GLY A 106 -15.12 -21.68 20.30
C GLY A 106 -14.13 -20.58 20.70
N LYS A 107 -13.28 -20.05 19.80
CA LYS A 107 -12.38 -18.90 20.10
C LYS A 107 -12.57 -17.79 19.07
N ARG A 108 -13.37 -16.76 19.38
CA ARG A 108 -13.58 -15.59 18.51
C ARG A 108 -12.34 -14.71 18.50
N ARG A 109 -11.62 -14.67 17.39
CA ARG A 109 -10.54 -13.70 17.12
C ARG A 109 -11.01 -12.77 16.02
N MET A 110 -11.57 -11.63 16.41
CA MET A 110 -11.98 -10.61 15.44
C MET A 110 -10.77 -9.79 15.04
N LYS A 111 -10.49 -9.69 13.73
CA LYS A 111 -9.51 -8.77 13.17
C LYS A 111 -10.22 -7.81 12.22
N LYS A 112 -9.82 -6.55 12.24
CA LYS A 112 -10.29 -5.58 11.24
C LYS A 112 -9.45 -5.75 9.98
N LYS A 113 -10.12 -6.04 8.85
CA LYS A 113 -9.50 -6.10 7.53
C LYS A 113 -9.78 -4.79 6.82
N VAL A 114 -8.72 -4.05 6.51
CA VAL A 114 -8.77 -2.83 5.71
C VAL A 114 -8.48 -3.23 4.26
N SER A 115 -9.42 -2.95 3.37
CA SER A 115 -9.28 -3.11 1.92
C SER A 115 -9.17 -1.74 1.29
N ILE A 116 -8.13 -1.53 0.48
CA ILE A 116 -7.85 -0.30 -0.25
C ILE A 116 -7.99 -0.57 -1.72
N SER A 117 -8.68 0.33 -2.42
CA SER A 117 -8.75 0.39 -3.87
C SER A 117 -8.35 1.79 -4.32
N ILE A 118 -7.33 1.89 -5.18
CA ILE A 118 -6.85 3.15 -5.73
C ILE A 118 -7.09 3.11 -7.24
N LYS A 119 -7.84 4.09 -7.73
CA LYS A 119 -8.13 4.29 -9.15
C LYS A 119 -7.36 5.50 -9.64
N GLY A 120 -6.77 5.36 -10.82
CA GLY A 120 -6.09 6.47 -11.47
C GLY A 120 -5.85 6.19 -12.93
N THR A 121 -5.18 7.13 -13.59
CA THR A 121 -4.76 7.00 -14.99
C THR A 121 -3.25 7.10 -15.09
N VAL A 122 -2.60 6.15 -15.74
CA VAL A 122 -1.15 6.20 -15.99
C VAL A 122 -0.85 7.30 -16.99
N LEU A 123 -0.01 8.26 -16.63
CA LEU A 123 0.24 9.45 -17.45
C LEU A 123 0.92 9.13 -18.79
N GLU A 124 1.76 8.10 -18.83
CA GLU A 124 2.52 7.74 -20.03
C GLU A 124 1.69 7.01 -21.09
N THR A 125 0.82 6.09 -20.67
CA THR A 125 0.02 5.27 -21.58
C THR A 125 -1.41 5.79 -21.73
N ASN A 126 -1.81 6.74 -20.88
CA ASN A 126 -3.18 7.24 -20.75
C ASN A 126 -4.21 6.11 -20.56
N ARG A 127 -3.81 5.04 -19.87
CA ARG A 127 -4.66 3.89 -19.56
C ARG A 127 -5.14 3.93 -18.11
N PRO A 128 -6.35 3.41 -17.82
CA PRO A 128 -6.82 3.28 -16.45
C PRO A 128 -5.93 2.31 -15.68
N PHE A 129 -5.66 2.67 -14.44
CA PHE A 129 -4.88 1.91 -13.47
C PHE A 129 -5.75 1.65 -12.24
N MET A 130 -5.72 0.41 -11.77
CA MET A 130 -6.42 -0.01 -10.57
C MET A 130 -5.45 -0.77 -9.67
N PHE A 131 -5.28 -0.28 -8.46
CA PHE A 131 -4.59 -0.97 -7.38
C PHE A 131 -5.63 -1.42 -6.37
N SER A 132 -5.53 -2.67 -5.92
CA SER A 132 -6.38 -3.21 -4.87
C SER A 132 -5.53 -4.07 -3.95
N ASN A 133 -5.54 -3.77 -2.65
CA ASN A 133 -4.86 -4.57 -1.65
C ASN A 133 -5.60 -4.54 -0.31
N SER A 134 -5.27 -5.45 0.59
CA SER A 134 -5.86 -5.47 1.92
C SER A 134 -4.87 -5.92 2.98
N PHE A 135 -4.92 -5.28 4.13
CA PHE A 135 -4.14 -5.65 5.31
C PHE A 135 -5.04 -5.76 6.53
N PHE A 136 -4.54 -6.43 7.56
CA PHE A 136 -5.22 -6.55 8.84
C PHE A 136 -4.64 -5.53 9.81
N VAL A 137 -5.52 -4.79 10.49
CA VAL A 137 -5.18 -3.82 11.52
C VAL A 137 -5.64 -4.35 12.88
N GLY A 138 -4.86 -4.08 13.92
CA GLY A 138 -5.18 -4.34 15.30
C GLY A 138 -3.95 -4.66 16.16
N PRO A 139 -4.02 -4.42 17.49
CA PRO A 139 -2.88 -4.44 18.42
C PRO A 139 -2.14 -5.78 18.57
N LEU A 140 -2.58 -6.84 17.88
CA LEU A 140 -2.04 -8.20 17.93
C LEU A 140 -1.92 -8.83 16.54
N SER A 141 -1.60 -8.03 15.52
CA SER A 141 -1.41 -8.51 14.15
C SER A 141 0.07 -8.71 13.82
N TYR A 142 0.69 -9.69 14.49
CA TYR A 142 1.85 -10.42 13.96
C TYR A 142 1.43 -11.85 13.61
#